data_AF-A0A3N5W3H0-F1
#
_entry.id   AF-A0A3N5W3H0-F1
#
_cell.length_a   1.000
_cell.length_b   1.000
_cell.length_c   1.000
_cell.angle_alpha   90.00
_cell.angle_beta   90.00
_cell.angle_gamma   90.00
#
_symmetry.space_group_name_H-M   'P 1'
#
loop_
_entity.id
_entity.type
_entity.pdbx_description
1 polymer ?
#
loop_
_entity_poly.entity_id
_entity_poly.type
_entity_poly.pdbx_seq_one_letter_code
_entity_poly.pdbx_strand_id
1 'polypeptide(L)'
;MKRTSCAACGNMLQGLESFCPRCGQSVTGEKLGRRGDPEAPRWLEIEFQKSHSPSYAAALEICRENATYRTEERDGLTIHRVGYRAVDSAAFLKLANLVRGWKSFRLYVNGREETWRSFFYGGYYCYEDRQSSPNPNQYCFGESCEWFNWWGCHRLGFGFYSEDDWMRCGHMTEDEVFVLDKDRLRRILLSRLRSHAFCPIINRKAILERIDLLPDQIDPRANADWEYYYLDWRDDPNAPPAAAVPICAPTSCLVSRMVPPDVEVPNPPDRGAWTPGGEAPGLGPEDF
;
A
#
# COMPACT_ATOMS: atom_id res chain seq x y z
N MET A 1 23.61 12.16 -20.73
CA MET A 1 23.09 11.06 -19.90
C MET A 1 22.15 10.20 -20.73
N LYS A 2 22.31 8.87 -20.75
CA LYS A 2 21.37 7.95 -21.43
C LYS A 2 20.05 7.98 -20.66
N ARG A 3 18.98 8.46 -21.31
CA ARG A 3 17.62 8.35 -20.78
C ARG A 3 17.15 6.91 -20.96
N THR A 4 16.82 6.24 -19.87
CA THR A 4 16.35 4.84 -19.89
C THR A 4 14.92 4.81 -19.41
N SER A 5 14.02 4.12 -20.10
CA SER A 5 12.63 3.96 -19.65
C SER A 5 12.50 2.73 -18.73
N CYS A 6 11.71 2.85 -17.66
CA CYS A 6 11.36 1.74 -16.79
C CYS A 6 10.64 0.64 -17.58
N ALA A 7 11.18 -0.58 -17.56
CA ALA A 7 10.61 -1.73 -18.27
C ALA A 7 9.22 -2.18 -17.75
N ALA A 8 8.78 -1.72 -16.57
CA ALA A 8 7.50 -2.10 -15.98
C ALA A 8 6.36 -1.12 -16.27
N CYS A 9 6.62 0.19 -16.27
CA CYS A 9 5.57 1.22 -16.40
C CYS A 9 5.89 2.31 -17.43
N GLY A 10 7.00 2.18 -18.16
CA GLY A 10 7.43 3.13 -19.19
C GLY A 10 7.92 4.49 -18.68
N ASN A 11 8.04 4.68 -17.35
CA ASN A 11 8.52 5.94 -16.78
C ASN A 11 9.93 6.28 -17.25
N MET A 12 10.18 7.53 -17.61
CA MET A 12 11.53 7.97 -17.98
C MET A 12 12.40 8.13 -16.74
N LEU A 13 13.54 7.44 -16.72
CA LEU A 13 14.52 7.46 -15.65
C LEU A 13 15.66 8.41 -16.01
N GLN A 14 16.16 9.15 -15.03
CA GLN A 14 17.23 10.13 -15.21
C GLN A 14 18.63 9.51 -15.11
N GLY A 15 18.72 8.21 -14.82
CA GLY A 15 19.94 7.40 -14.93
C GLY A 15 20.78 7.33 -13.65
N LEU A 16 20.27 7.83 -12.52
CA LEU A 16 20.87 7.70 -11.19
C LEU A 16 20.02 6.84 -10.26
N GLU A 17 18.80 6.49 -10.67
CA GLU A 17 17.85 5.81 -9.81
C GLU A 17 18.07 4.29 -9.84
N SER A 18 18.24 3.68 -8.68
CA SER A 18 18.16 2.22 -8.52
C SER A 18 16.73 1.70 -8.73
N PHE A 19 15.73 2.59 -8.67
CA PHE A 19 14.30 2.28 -8.76
C PHE A 19 13.51 3.26 -9.61
N CYS A 20 12.47 2.76 -10.26
CA CYS A 20 11.51 3.60 -10.95
C CYS A 20 10.64 4.38 -9.93
N PRO A 21 10.67 5.72 -9.92
CA PRO A 21 9.88 6.53 -8.98
C PRO A 21 8.38 6.41 -9.23
N ARG A 22 7.96 5.99 -10.43
CA ARG A 22 6.54 5.83 -10.78
C ARG A 22 5.93 4.50 -10.31
N CYS A 23 6.73 3.43 -10.21
CA CYS A 23 6.17 2.09 -9.92
C CYS A 23 7.03 1.23 -8.99
N GLY A 24 8.15 1.75 -8.47
CA GLY A 24 9.04 1.06 -7.54
C GLY A 24 9.80 -0.16 -8.10
N GLN A 25 9.82 -0.35 -9.43
CA GLN A 25 10.56 -1.45 -10.07
C GLN A 25 12.05 -1.13 -10.11
N SER A 26 12.92 -2.09 -9.80
CA SER A 26 14.37 -1.93 -9.96
C SER A 26 14.77 -1.59 -11.40
N VAL A 27 15.70 -0.64 -11.54
CA VAL A 27 16.24 -0.16 -12.82
C VAL A 27 17.36 -1.06 -13.34
N THR A 28 18.03 -1.82 -12.47
CA THR A 28 19.16 -2.70 -12.83
C THR A 28 18.75 -3.98 -13.57
N GLY A 29 17.47 -4.14 -13.90
CA GLY A 29 16.98 -5.27 -14.69
C GLY A 29 16.93 -6.59 -13.92
N GLU A 30 17.32 -6.62 -12.64
CA GLU A 30 16.92 -7.69 -11.75
C GLU A 30 15.39 -7.67 -11.67
N LYS A 31 14.79 -8.70 -12.28
CA LYS A 31 13.38 -9.00 -12.09
C LYS A 31 13.22 -9.33 -10.59
N LEU A 32 12.99 -8.32 -9.75
CA LEU A 32 12.29 -8.50 -8.48
C LEU A 32 11.02 -9.27 -8.86
N GLY A 33 11.08 -10.57 -8.59
CA GLY A 33 10.36 -11.54 -9.39
C GLY A 33 8.86 -11.29 -9.32
N ARG A 34 8.19 -11.28 -10.47
CA ARG A 34 6.74 -11.54 -10.55
C ARG A 34 6.39 -13.00 -10.16
N ARG A 35 7.14 -13.61 -9.24
CA ARG A 35 6.63 -14.76 -8.51
C ARG A 35 5.85 -14.13 -7.37
N GLY A 36 4.53 -14.04 -7.53
CA GLY A 36 3.65 -13.53 -6.49
C GLY A 36 3.99 -14.19 -5.16
N ASP A 37 3.89 -13.42 -4.09
CA ASP A 37 4.05 -13.94 -2.74
C ASP A 37 3.18 -15.20 -2.58
N PRO A 38 3.77 -16.37 -2.27
CA PRO A 38 3.01 -17.61 -2.13
C PRO A 38 1.91 -17.52 -1.06
N GLU A 39 2.04 -16.57 -0.12
CA GLU A 39 1.05 -16.34 0.93
C GLU A 39 -0.01 -15.30 0.56
N ALA A 40 0.12 -14.61 -0.58
CA ALA A 40 -0.89 -13.66 -1.02
C ALA A 40 -2.19 -14.38 -1.42
N PRO A 41 -3.36 -13.73 -1.26
CA PRO A 41 -4.61 -14.29 -1.74
C PRO A 41 -4.57 -14.38 -3.26
N ARG A 42 -4.87 -15.57 -3.77
CA ARG A 42 -4.94 -15.83 -5.23
C ARG A 42 -6.34 -16.27 -5.62
N TRP A 43 -7.01 -16.97 -4.71
CA TRP A 43 -8.34 -17.52 -4.90
C TRP A 43 -9.24 -17.14 -3.74
N LEU A 44 -10.44 -16.69 -4.05
CA LEU A 44 -11.52 -16.41 -3.12
C LEU A 44 -12.69 -17.32 -3.45
N GLU A 45 -13.34 -17.87 -2.46
CA GLU A 45 -14.55 -18.66 -2.66
C GLU A 45 -15.62 -18.26 -1.65
N ILE A 46 -16.83 -18.10 -2.15
CA ILE A 46 -18.02 -17.84 -1.35
C ILE A 46 -18.85 -19.10 -1.32
N GLU A 47 -19.25 -19.50 -0.12
CA GLU A 47 -20.23 -20.55 0.12
C GLU A 47 -21.44 -19.99 0.85
N PHE A 48 -22.63 -20.43 0.45
CA PHE A 48 -23.86 -20.16 1.19
C PHE A 48 -24.91 -21.24 0.91
N GLN A 49 -25.92 -21.31 1.78
CA GLN A 49 -27.06 -22.21 1.63
C GLN A 49 -28.28 -21.45 1.11
N LYS A 50 -29.32 -22.20 0.73
CA LYS A 50 -30.65 -21.63 0.50
C LYS A 50 -31.04 -20.68 1.64
N SER A 51 -31.52 -19.50 1.28
CA SER A 51 -31.87 -18.42 2.21
C SER A 51 -33.29 -17.93 1.94
N HIS A 52 -33.96 -17.44 2.99
CA HIS A 52 -35.24 -16.74 2.87
C HIS A 52 -35.07 -15.24 2.56
N SER A 53 -33.83 -14.78 2.39
CA SER A 53 -33.54 -13.38 2.07
C SER A 53 -34.13 -12.98 0.70
N PRO A 54 -34.68 -11.76 0.56
CA PRO A 54 -35.15 -11.24 -0.73
C PRO A 54 -34.06 -11.21 -1.81
N SER A 55 -32.78 -11.08 -1.43
CA SER A 55 -31.66 -11.06 -2.36
C SER A 55 -31.23 -12.45 -2.84
N TYR A 56 -31.88 -13.54 -2.39
CA TYR A 56 -31.48 -14.90 -2.73
C TYR A 56 -31.51 -15.20 -4.24
N ALA A 57 -32.59 -14.80 -4.93
CA ALA A 57 -32.71 -14.98 -6.37
C ALA A 57 -31.59 -14.24 -7.12
N ALA A 58 -31.32 -12.98 -6.75
CA ALA A 58 -30.26 -12.18 -7.36
C ALA A 58 -28.87 -12.79 -7.13
N ALA A 59 -28.60 -13.34 -5.93
CA ALA A 59 -27.35 -14.03 -5.64
C ALA A 59 -27.17 -15.28 -6.52
N LEU A 60 -28.24 -16.06 -6.74
CA LEU A 60 -28.19 -17.24 -7.61
C LEU A 60 -27.92 -16.90 -9.08
N GLU A 61 -28.50 -15.82 -9.60
CA GLU A 61 -28.24 -15.39 -10.98
C GLU A 61 -26.75 -15.04 -11.16
N ILE A 62 -26.17 -14.26 -10.23
CA ILE A 62 -24.73 -13.95 -10.25
C ILE A 62 -23.88 -15.22 -10.19
N CYS A 63 -24.29 -16.21 -9.40
CA CYS A 63 -23.58 -17.48 -9.32
C CYS A 63 -23.64 -18.24 -10.65
N ARG A 64 -24.82 -18.36 -11.27
CA ARG A 64 -25.02 -19.10 -12.53
C ARG A 64 -24.24 -18.54 -13.71
N GLU A 65 -23.99 -17.23 -13.71
CA GLU A 65 -23.15 -16.55 -14.70
C GLU A 65 -21.64 -16.85 -14.53
N ASN A 66 -21.22 -17.38 -13.38
CA ASN A 66 -19.82 -17.65 -13.08
C ASN A 66 -19.43 -19.10 -13.42
N ALA A 67 -18.40 -19.27 -14.25
CA ALA A 67 -17.92 -20.58 -14.70
C ALA A 67 -17.43 -21.52 -13.58
N THR A 68 -17.15 -21.00 -12.39
CA THR A 68 -16.65 -21.77 -11.24
C THR A 68 -17.77 -22.20 -10.29
N TYR A 69 -19.02 -21.78 -10.58
CA TYR A 69 -20.15 -22.08 -9.75
C TYR A 69 -20.46 -23.57 -9.74
N ARG A 70 -20.70 -24.09 -8.54
CA ARG A 70 -21.09 -25.47 -8.29
C ARG A 70 -22.05 -25.56 -7.13
N THR A 71 -22.80 -26.65 -7.11
CA THR A 71 -23.70 -26.99 -6.02
C THR A 71 -23.34 -28.36 -5.46
N GLU A 72 -23.49 -28.53 -4.16
CA GLU A 72 -23.36 -29.81 -3.49
C GLU A 72 -24.48 -29.96 -2.46
N GLU A 73 -24.95 -31.20 -2.26
CA GLU A 73 -25.90 -31.52 -1.19
C GLU A 73 -25.10 -31.95 0.05
N ARG A 74 -25.33 -31.26 1.18
CA ARG A 74 -24.69 -31.58 2.46
C ARG A 74 -25.75 -31.57 3.55
N ASP A 75 -25.93 -32.70 4.23
CA ASP A 75 -26.92 -32.86 5.31
C ASP A 75 -28.36 -32.48 4.91
N GLY A 76 -28.75 -32.76 3.67
CA GLY A 76 -30.06 -32.41 3.12
C GLY A 76 -30.24 -30.92 2.78
N LEU A 77 -29.15 -30.15 2.77
CA LEU A 77 -29.11 -28.75 2.39
C LEU A 77 -28.32 -28.57 1.09
N THR A 78 -28.90 -27.84 0.14
CA THR A 78 -28.20 -27.39 -1.06
C THR A 78 -27.20 -26.29 -0.69
N ILE A 79 -25.92 -26.56 -0.91
CA ILE A 79 -24.81 -25.64 -0.74
C ILE A 79 -24.43 -25.07 -2.10
N HIS A 80 -24.35 -23.74 -2.19
CA HIS A 80 -23.89 -23.00 -3.35
C HIS A 80 -22.44 -22.57 -3.12
N ARG A 81 -21.56 -22.84 -4.07
CA ARG A 81 -20.14 -22.43 -4.02
C ARG A 81 -19.71 -21.79 -5.32
N VAL A 82 -18.99 -20.68 -5.22
CA VAL A 82 -18.46 -19.96 -6.39
C VAL A 82 -17.12 -19.33 -6.07
N GLY A 83 -16.19 -19.47 -7.00
CA GLY A 83 -14.82 -19.02 -6.89
C GLY A 83 -14.51 -17.80 -7.76
N TYR A 84 -13.50 -17.05 -7.31
CA TYR A 84 -13.01 -15.85 -7.97
C TYR A 84 -11.49 -15.79 -7.82
N ARG A 85 -10.81 -15.20 -8.80
CA ARG A 85 -9.43 -14.78 -8.56
C ARG A 85 -9.46 -13.59 -7.60
N ALA A 86 -8.50 -13.53 -6.68
CA ALA A 86 -8.46 -12.44 -5.69
C ALA A 86 -8.29 -11.04 -6.33
N VAL A 87 -7.83 -10.98 -7.58
CA VAL A 87 -7.71 -9.72 -8.32
C VAL A 87 -9.04 -9.25 -8.93
N ASP A 88 -10.01 -10.14 -9.11
CA ASP A 88 -11.31 -9.86 -9.76
C ASP A 88 -12.31 -9.29 -8.73
N SER A 89 -11.97 -8.15 -8.11
CA SER A 89 -12.68 -7.64 -6.93
C SER A 89 -14.14 -7.30 -7.16
N ALA A 90 -14.47 -6.67 -8.29
CA ALA A 90 -15.82 -6.20 -8.57
C ALA A 90 -16.83 -7.36 -8.58
N ALA A 91 -16.52 -8.46 -9.27
CA ALA A 91 -17.41 -9.62 -9.37
C ALA A 91 -17.58 -10.33 -8.02
N PHE A 92 -16.48 -10.51 -7.28
CA PHE A 92 -16.50 -11.08 -5.94
C PHE A 92 -17.33 -10.22 -4.97
N LEU A 93 -17.09 -8.91 -4.93
CA LEU A 93 -17.78 -8.00 -4.00
C LEU A 93 -19.26 -7.85 -4.32
N LYS A 94 -19.65 -7.89 -5.61
CA LYS A 94 -21.05 -7.90 -6.02
C LYS A 94 -21.83 -9.01 -5.34
N LEU A 95 -21.30 -10.24 -5.35
CA LEU A 95 -21.94 -11.35 -4.65
C LEU A 95 -21.79 -11.23 -3.13
N ALA A 96 -20.59 -10.97 -2.63
CA ALA A 96 -20.32 -10.91 -1.20
C ALA A 96 -21.22 -9.91 -0.48
N ASN A 97 -21.49 -8.75 -1.08
CA ASN A 97 -22.37 -7.73 -0.49
C ASN A 97 -23.82 -8.20 -0.33
N LEU A 98 -24.30 -9.12 -1.18
CA LEU A 98 -25.64 -9.69 -1.08
C LEU A 98 -25.75 -10.76 0.02
N VAL A 99 -24.68 -11.54 0.22
CA VAL A 99 -24.73 -12.77 1.02
C VAL A 99 -23.99 -12.69 2.36
N ARG A 100 -23.06 -11.74 2.57
CA ARG A 100 -22.19 -11.67 3.77
C ARG A 100 -22.94 -11.60 5.10
N GLY A 101 -24.19 -11.14 5.08
CA GLY A 101 -25.06 -11.05 6.27
C GLY A 101 -25.81 -12.34 6.59
N TRP A 102 -25.74 -13.36 5.72
CA TRP A 102 -26.48 -14.61 5.92
C TRP A 102 -25.73 -15.53 6.88
N LYS A 103 -26.48 -16.24 7.73
CA LYS A 103 -25.90 -17.19 8.70
C LYS A 103 -25.07 -18.30 8.05
N SER A 104 -25.46 -18.71 6.84
CA SER A 104 -24.79 -19.75 6.05
C SER A 104 -23.60 -19.24 5.23
N PHE A 105 -23.33 -17.93 5.24
CA PHE A 105 -22.19 -17.36 4.52
C PHE A 105 -20.87 -17.90 5.07
N ARG A 106 -20.02 -18.39 4.19
CA ARG A 106 -18.63 -18.75 4.47
C ARG A 106 -17.76 -18.16 3.36
N LEU A 107 -16.60 -17.66 3.76
CA LEU A 107 -15.60 -17.12 2.85
C LEU A 107 -14.35 -17.98 2.99
N TYR A 108 -13.79 -18.39 1.85
CA TYR A 108 -12.53 -19.12 1.81
C TYR A 108 -11.49 -18.31 1.03
N VAL A 109 -10.30 -18.18 1.59
CA VAL A 109 -9.13 -17.59 0.93
C VAL A 109 -8.10 -18.68 0.72
N ASN A 110 -7.74 -18.95 -0.53
CA ASN A 110 -6.83 -20.05 -0.90
C ASN A 110 -7.24 -21.40 -0.26
N GLY A 111 -8.56 -21.64 -0.12
CA GLY A 111 -9.13 -22.86 0.46
C GLY A 111 -9.20 -22.89 1.99
N ARG A 112 -8.77 -21.84 2.70
CA ARG A 112 -8.90 -21.71 4.16
C ARG A 112 -10.08 -20.81 4.50
N GLU A 113 -10.91 -21.24 5.44
CA GLU A 113 -12.05 -20.45 5.88
C GLU A 113 -11.58 -19.20 6.63
N GLU A 114 -12.13 -18.05 6.28
CA GLU A 114 -11.80 -16.75 6.86
C GLU A 114 -13.09 -16.01 7.23
N THR A 115 -13.00 -15.16 8.26
CA THR A 115 -14.12 -14.25 8.57
C THR A 115 -14.13 -13.08 7.60
N TRP A 116 -15.32 -12.57 7.28
CA TRP A 116 -15.46 -11.34 6.47
C TRP A 116 -14.64 -10.19 7.05
N ARG A 117 -14.70 -10.01 8.38
CA ARG A 117 -13.97 -8.94 9.08
C ARG A 117 -12.45 -9.09 8.91
N SER A 118 -11.90 -10.28 9.16
CA SER A 118 -10.46 -10.56 9.01
C SER A 118 -9.99 -10.31 7.58
N PHE A 119 -10.72 -10.87 6.60
CA PHE A 119 -10.40 -10.73 5.19
C PHE A 119 -10.45 -9.25 4.73
N PHE A 120 -11.56 -8.58 5.01
CA PHE A 120 -11.82 -7.24 4.48
C PHE A 120 -10.86 -6.21 5.09
N TYR A 121 -10.72 -6.20 6.42
CA TYR A 121 -9.80 -5.27 7.09
C TYR A 121 -8.33 -5.71 7.03
N GLY A 122 -8.06 -6.99 6.75
CA GLY A 122 -6.71 -7.53 6.61
C GLY A 122 -6.06 -7.25 5.25
N GLY A 123 -6.53 -6.22 4.52
CA GLY A 123 -5.88 -5.70 3.32
C GLY A 123 -6.80 -5.60 2.10
N TYR A 124 -7.91 -6.34 2.04
CA TYR A 124 -8.76 -6.36 0.84
C TYR A 124 -9.56 -5.07 0.64
N TYR A 125 -9.98 -4.41 1.73
CA TYR A 125 -10.62 -3.09 1.66
C TYR A 125 -9.70 -2.05 0.99
N CYS A 126 -8.44 -1.99 1.44
CA CYS A 126 -7.43 -1.11 0.85
C CYS A 126 -7.14 -1.47 -0.62
N TYR A 127 -7.24 -2.74 -1.00
CA TYR A 127 -7.13 -3.16 -2.40
C TYR A 127 -8.31 -2.65 -3.23
N GLU A 128 -9.52 -2.63 -2.68
CA GLU A 128 -10.69 -2.09 -3.35
C GLU A 128 -10.60 -0.57 -3.52
N ASP A 129 -10.25 0.17 -2.46
CA ASP A 129 -9.98 1.61 -2.53
C ASP A 129 -8.95 1.93 -3.64
N ARG A 130 -7.90 1.09 -3.75
CA ARG A 130 -6.92 1.21 -4.83
C ARG A 130 -7.54 1.04 -6.22
N GLN A 131 -8.43 0.05 -6.43
CA GLN A 131 -9.05 -0.16 -7.75
C GLN A 131 -9.90 1.02 -8.16
N SER A 132 -10.52 1.69 -7.18
CA SER A 132 -11.35 2.86 -7.37
C SER A 132 -10.54 4.18 -7.44
N SER A 133 -9.23 4.13 -7.21
CA SER A 133 -8.36 5.32 -7.26
C SER A 133 -8.13 5.81 -8.70
N PRO A 134 -8.00 7.12 -8.95
CA PRO A 134 -7.59 7.65 -10.25
C PRO A 134 -6.24 7.12 -10.75
N ASN A 135 -5.24 6.92 -9.86
CA ASN A 135 -3.96 6.31 -10.22
C ASN A 135 -3.62 5.08 -9.33
N PRO A 136 -4.26 3.92 -9.58
CA PRO A 136 -4.06 2.71 -8.78
C PRO A 136 -2.59 2.27 -8.66
N ASN A 137 -1.77 2.57 -9.67
CA ASN A 137 -0.34 2.23 -9.66
C ASN A 137 0.47 3.06 -8.66
N GLN A 138 0.04 4.28 -8.35
CA GLN A 138 0.69 5.17 -7.39
C GLN A 138 0.06 5.10 -6.00
N TYR A 139 -1.21 4.66 -5.90
CA TYR A 139 -1.94 4.53 -4.63
C TYR A 139 -1.11 3.88 -3.51
N CYS A 140 -0.47 2.74 -3.80
CA CYS A 140 0.34 2.02 -2.80
C CYS A 140 1.59 2.76 -2.33
N PHE A 141 2.06 3.72 -3.14
CA PHE A 141 3.23 4.54 -2.90
C PHE A 141 2.89 5.91 -2.32
N GLY A 142 1.61 6.21 -2.07
CA GLY A 142 1.18 7.45 -1.43
C GLY A 142 0.66 8.53 -2.39
N GLU A 143 -0.14 8.18 -3.40
CA GLU A 143 -0.75 9.12 -4.37
C GLU A 143 -1.41 10.37 -3.73
N SER A 144 -1.95 10.26 -2.51
CA SER A 144 -2.58 11.36 -1.76
C SER A 144 -1.69 11.97 -0.67
N CYS A 145 -0.46 11.48 -0.54
CA CYS A 145 0.51 11.92 0.47
C CYS A 145 1.61 12.66 -0.28
N GLU A 146 2.06 13.80 0.22
CA GLU A 146 3.14 14.60 -0.38
C GLU A 146 4.49 13.85 -0.50
N TRP A 147 4.56 12.56 -0.10
CA TRP A 147 5.79 11.83 0.12
C TRP A 147 5.69 10.39 -0.37
N PHE A 148 6.69 10.00 -1.17
CA PHE A 148 6.81 8.70 -1.79
C PHE A 148 7.14 7.60 -0.77
N ASN A 149 6.29 6.57 -0.70
CA ASN A 149 6.56 5.38 0.10
C ASN A 149 7.34 4.32 -0.70
N TRP A 150 8.66 4.29 -0.49
CA TRP A 150 9.58 3.30 -1.04
C TRP A 150 9.19 1.84 -0.76
N TRP A 151 8.51 1.55 0.35
CA TRP A 151 8.14 0.18 0.71
C TRP A 151 6.99 -0.35 -0.15
N GLY A 152 6.37 0.44 -1.03
CA GLY A 152 5.36 -0.05 -1.98
C GLY A 152 4.06 -0.55 -1.33
N CYS A 153 3.80 -0.14 -0.09
CA CYS A 153 2.50 -0.28 0.57
C CYS A 153 2.37 0.77 1.67
N HIS A 154 1.59 1.83 1.41
CA HIS A 154 1.44 2.99 2.34
C HIS A 154 0.87 2.58 3.70
N ARG A 155 0.13 1.47 3.76
CA ARG A 155 -0.39 0.89 5.02
C ARG A 155 0.69 0.30 5.93
N LEU A 156 1.94 0.19 5.48
CA LEU A 156 3.06 -0.21 6.33
C LEU A 156 3.56 0.91 7.24
N GLY A 157 3.14 2.16 7.06
CA GLY A 157 3.49 3.26 7.98
C GLY A 157 4.99 3.46 8.15
N PHE A 158 5.74 3.27 7.06
CA PHE A 158 7.18 3.52 7.01
C PHE A 158 7.43 4.54 5.90
N GLY A 159 7.14 5.82 6.15
CA GLY A 159 7.57 6.85 5.22
C GLY A 159 9.09 7.08 5.29
N PHE A 160 9.53 8.19 4.73
CA PHE A 160 10.88 8.74 4.91
C PHE A 160 10.81 10.02 5.76
N TYR A 161 9.97 10.05 6.78
CA TYR A 161 9.96 11.11 7.78
C TYR A 161 10.97 10.81 8.88
N SER A 162 11.56 11.86 9.44
CA SER A 162 12.49 11.80 10.58
C SER A 162 11.90 11.12 11.83
N GLU A 163 10.57 11.06 11.95
CA GLU A 163 9.87 10.40 13.05
C GLU A 163 9.47 8.94 12.75
N ASP A 164 9.69 8.46 11.52
CA ASP A 164 9.26 7.14 11.11
C ASP A 164 10.07 6.02 11.80
N ASP A 165 9.36 4.95 12.13
CA ASP A 165 9.88 3.88 12.98
C ASP A 165 11.09 3.13 12.40
N TRP A 166 11.37 3.22 11.09
CA TRP A 166 12.53 2.54 10.52
C TRP A 166 13.84 3.28 10.82
N MET A 167 13.82 4.61 10.93
CA MET A 167 14.99 5.39 11.37
C MET A 167 15.31 5.14 12.85
N ARG A 168 14.34 4.62 13.61
CA ARG A 168 14.53 4.12 14.98
C ARG A 168 15.06 2.69 15.04
N CYS A 169 15.27 2.04 13.89
CA CYS A 169 15.85 0.70 13.80
C CYS A 169 17.37 0.77 13.66
N GLY A 170 18.04 1.45 14.59
CA GLY A 170 19.49 1.59 14.58
C GLY A 170 19.94 2.46 15.75
N HIS A 171 21.20 2.90 15.69
CA HIS A 171 21.76 3.84 16.67
C HIS A 171 22.82 4.72 16.02
N MET A 172 23.04 5.90 16.60
CA MET A 172 24.13 6.79 16.22
C MET A 172 25.39 6.44 17.02
N THR A 173 26.54 6.33 16.36
CA THR A 173 27.84 6.17 17.01
C THR A 173 28.38 7.51 17.53
N GLU A 174 29.45 7.47 18.31
CA GLU A 174 30.17 8.68 18.76
C GLU A 174 30.67 9.53 17.57
N ASP A 175 31.10 8.88 16.49
CA ASP A 175 31.53 9.54 15.26
C ASP A 175 30.38 10.05 14.37
N GLU A 176 29.14 10.11 14.86
CA GLU A 176 27.96 10.52 14.07
C GLU A 176 27.65 9.61 12.86
N VAL A 177 28.09 8.35 12.87
CA VAL A 177 27.69 7.36 11.88
C VAL A 177 26.49 6.58 12.41
N PHE A 178 25.43 6.48 11.62
CA PHE A 178 24.27 5.69 12.01
C PHE A 178 24.42 4.24 11.59
N VAL A 179 24.31 3.33 12.54
CA VAL A 179 24.37 1.88 12.29
C VAL A 179 22.94 1.34 12.26
N LEU A 180 22.54 0.80 11.12
CA LEU A 180 21.19 0.28 10.88
C LEU A 180 21.05 -1.17 11.38
N ASP A 181 20.07 -1.41 12.25
CA ASP A 181 19.62 -2.75 12.65
C ASP A 181 18.58 -3.27 11.64
N LYS A 182 19.09 -3.82 10.54
CA LYS A 182 18.27 -4.43 9.47
C LYS A 182 17.39 -5.58 9.97
N ASP A 183 17.84 -6.33 10.99
CA ASP A 183 17.07 -7.44 11.53
C ASP A 183 15.86 -6.96 12.32
N ARG A 184 16.01 -5.88 13.11
CA ARG A 184 14.88 -5.21 13.76
C ARG A 184 13.91 -4.64 12.73
N LEU A 185 14.41 -3.96 11.71
CA LEU A 185 13.58 -3.44 10.62
C LEU A 185 12.77 -4.55 9.93
N ARG A 186 13.44 -5.67 9.62
CA ARG A 186 12.81 -6.87 9.05
C ARG A 186 11.70 -7.43 9.94
N ARG A 187 11.93 -7.55 11.25
CA ARG A 187 10.91 -8.02 12.21
C ARG A 187 9.68 -7.11 12.24
N ILE A 188 9.87 -5.79 12.26
CA ILE A 188 8.74 -4.84 12.28
C ILE A 188 7.95 -4.89 10.97
N LEU A 189 8.64 -4.89 9.81
CA LEU A 189 7.99 -5.01 8.51
C LEU A 189 7.18 -6.31 8.39
N LEU A 190 7.75 -7.45 8.81
CA LEU A 190 7.04 -8.72 8.83
C LEU A 190 5.78 -8.67 9.72
N SER A 191 5.87 -8.03 10.89
CA SER A 191 4.70 -7.84 11.76
C SER A 191 3.59 -7.03 11.08
N ARG A 192 3.95 -5.92 10.42
CA ARG A 192 2.98 -5.06 9.72
C ARG A 192 2.38 -5.73 8.49
N LEU A 193 3.18 -6.49 7.75
CA LEU A 193 2.74 -7.25 6.57
C LEU A 193 1.65 -8.28 6.93
N ARG A 194 1.69 -8.86 8.15
CA ARG A 194 0.65 -9.80 8.62
C ARG A 194 -0.73 -9.16 8.69
N SER A 195 -0.81 -7.89 9.10
CA SER A 195 -2.07 -7.15 9.16
C SER A 195 -2.66 -6.84 7.78
N HIS A 196 -1.88 -7.02 6.71
CA HIS A 196 -2.26 -6.73 5.32
C HIS A 196 -2.16 -7.98 4.44
N ALA A 197 -2.26 -9.17 5.05
CA ALA A 197 -2.04 -10.46 4.41
C ALA A 197 -2.99 -10.74 3.25
N PHE A 198 -4.18 -10.14 3.23
CA PHE A 198 -5.22 -10.33 2.21
C PHE A 198 -5.21 -9.26 1.10
N CYS A 199 -4.17 -8.44 1.01
CA CYS A 199 -3.98 -7.56 -0.14
C CYS A 199 -3.45 -8.37 -1.35
N PRO A 200 -4.18 -8.48 -2.48
CA PRO A 200 -3.76 -9.30 -3.62
C PRO A 200 -2.51 -8.80 -4.37
N ILE A 201 -2.12 -7.55 -4.15
CA ILE A 201 -1.01 -6.89 -4.86
C ILE A 201 0.21 -6.65 -3.98
N ILE A 202 0.12 -6.92 -2.68
CA ILE A 202 1.25 -6.73 -1.78
C ILE A 202 2.34 -7.73 -2.15
N ASN A 203 3.58 -7.25 -2.29
CA ASN A 203 4.72 -8.10 -2.64
C ASN A 203 5.66 -8.15 -1.44
N ARG A 204 5.39 -9.07 -0.50
CA ARG A 204 6.18 -9.22 0.72
C ARG A 204 7.66 -9.47 0.41
N LYS A 205 7.94 -10.31 -0.59
CA LYS A 205 9.31 -10.60 -1.02
C LYS A 205 10.04 -9.32 -1.42
N ALA A 206 9.48 -8.54 -2.35
CA ALA A 206 10.10 -7.30 -2.82
C ALA A 206 10.24 -6.26 -1.69
N ILE A 207 9.29 -6.22 -0.75
CA ILE A 207 9.36 -5.34 0.44
C ILE A 207 10.56 -5.70 1.32
N LEU A 208 10.80 -7.00 1.54
CA LEU A 208 11.91 -7.45 2.38
C LEU A 208 13.26 -7.32 1.67
N GLU A 209 13.32 -7.59 0.36
CA GLU A 209 14.53 -7.40 -0.45
C GLU A 209 15.00 -5.93 -0.46
N ARG A 210 14.10 -4.97 -0.28
CA ARG A 210 14.46 -3.55 -0.13
C ARG A 210 15.28 -3.25 1.13
N ILE A 211 15.16 -4.05 2.18
CA ILE A 211 15.97 -3.88 3.40
C ILE A 211 17.44 -4.12 3.08
N ASP A 212 17.72 -5.10 2.22
CA ASP A 212 19.09 -5.50 1.87
C ASP A 212 19.81 -4.42 1.07
N LEU A 213 19.06 -3.49 0.46
CA LEU A 213 19.57 -2.36 -0.31
C LEU A 213 19.87 -1.13 0.53
N LEU A 214 19.39 -1.07 1.77
CA LEU A 214 19.83 -0.04 2.70
C LEU A 214 21.30 -0.31 3.07
N PRO A 215 22.13 0.72 3.27
CA PRO A 215 23.47 0.52 3.78
C PRO A 215 23.40 0.05 5.25
N ASP A 216 24.40 -0.72 5.69
CA ASP A 216 24.52 -1.13 7.10
C ASP A 216 24.93 0.05 8.00
N GLN A 217 25.63 1.02 7.41
CA GLN A 217 26.07 2.24 8.06
C GLN A 217 25.80 3.44 7.16
N ILE A 218 25.28 4.52 7.74
CA ILE A 218 24.98 5.77 7.04
C ILE A 218 25.87 6.85 7.66
N ASP A 219 26.82 7.36 6.87
CA ASP A 219 27.60 8.56 7.19
C ASP A 219 27.28 9.64 6.14
N PRO A 220 26.43 10.63 6.47
CA PRO A 220 26.13 11.76 5.61
C PRO A 220 27.35 12.55 5.11
N ARG A 221 28.49 12.50 5.83
CA ARG A 221 29.73 13.18 5.42
C ARG A 221 30.45 12.42 4.31
N ALA A 222 30.26 11.09 4.24
CA ALA A 222 30.85 10.23 3.22
C ALA A 222 29.90 9.91 2.07
N ASN A 223 28.59 10.13 2.25
CA ASN A 223 27.57 9.85 1.25
C ASN A 223 26.56 10.99 1.11
N ALA A 224 26.64 11.72 0.00
CA ALA A 224 25.78 12.87 -0.32
C ALA A 224 24.31 12.51 -0.61
N ASP A 225 23.95 11.23 -0.65
CA ASP A 225 22.55 10.79 -0.69
C ASP A 225 21.86 10.93 0.68
N TRP A 226 22.62 11.19 1.74
CA TRP A 226 22.15 11.30 3.11
C TRP A 226 22.50 12.66 3.71
N GLU A 227 21.63 13.19 4.57
CA GLU A 227 21.90 14.38 5.38
C GLU A 227 21.50 14.12 6.83
N TYR A 228 22.06 14.88 7.76
CA TYR A 228 21.54 14.88 9.12
C TYR A 228 20.25 15.70 9.18
N TYR A 229 19.22 15.15 9.79
CA TYR A 229 18.07 15.93 10.20
C TYR A 229 18.15 16.23 11.67
N TYR A 230 18.17 17.51 11.98
CA TYR A 230 18.05 18.00 13.34
C TYR A 230 16.57 18.38 13.53
N LEU A 231 15.93 17.77 14.52
CA LEU A 231 14.56 18.13 14.87
C LEU A 231 14.59 19.49 15.57
N ASP A 232 14.49 20.57 14.81
CA ASP A 232 14.56 21.96 15.28
C ASP A 232 13.31 22.39 16.09
N TRP A 233 12.54 21.47 16.67
CA TRP A 233 11.32 21.77 17.40
C TRP A 233 11.51 22.11 18.88
N ARG A 234 12.56 22.85 19.19
CA ARG A 234 12.56 23.81 20.31
C ARG A 234 13.34 25.05 19.91
N ASP A 235 12.66 26.17 19.78
CA ASP A 235 13.21 27.51 20.03
C ASP A 235 13.65 27.65 21.51
N ASP A 236 14.47 26.71 21.99
CA ASP A 236 15.13 26.76 23.28
C ASP A 236 16.63 26.87 23.02
N PRO A 237 17.21 28.09 23.06
CA PRO A 237 18.62 28.31 22.82
C PRO A 237 19.55 27.64 23.86
N ASN A 238 19.00 26.99 24.89
CA ASN A 238 19.75 26.24 25.89
C ASN A 238 19.53 24.72 25.82
N ALA A 239 18.82 24.20 24.82
CA ALA A 239 18.66 22.75 24.66
C ALA A 239 20.00 22.09 24.26
N PRO A 240 20.40 20.97 24.90
CA PRO A 240 21.58 20.22 24.47
C PRO A 240 21.37 19.70 23.04
N PRO A 241 22.44 19.59 22.22
CA PRO A 241 22.33 19.19 20.83
C PRO A 241 21.59 17.85 20.73
N ALA A 242 20.44 17.88 20.07
CA ALA A 242 19.59 16.71 19.87
C ALA A 242 20.39 15.64 19.11
N ALA A 243 20.23 14.39 19.52
CA ALA A 243 20.80 13.24 18.83
C ALA A 243 20.45 13.30 17.34
N ALA A 244 21.45 13.51 16.50
CA ALA A 244 21.27 13.53 15.05
C ALA A 244 20.72 12.17 14.60
N VAL A 245 19.76 12.21 13.67
CA VAL A 245 19.30 11.02 12.95
C VAL A 245 19.57 11.29 11.48
N PRO A 246 20.23 10.38 10.74
CA PRO A 246 20.39 10.60 9.32
C PRO A 246 19.04 10.43 8.64
N ILE A 247 18.73 11.36 7.77
CA ILE A 247 17.63 11.23 6.82
C ILE A 247 18.21 11.07 5.42
N CYS A 248 17.44 10.45 4.53
CA CYS A 248 17.71 10.57 3.09
C CYS A 248 17.56 12.05 2.76
N ALA A 249 18.60 12.69 2.22
CA ALA A 249 18.51 14.11 1.91
C ALA A 249 17.36 14.34 0.92
N PRO A 250 16.37 15.18 1.21
CA PRO A 250 15.22 15.37 0.33
C PRO A 250 15.65 15.91 -1.05
N THR A 251 16.86 16.48 -1.15
CA THR A 251 17.41 16.98 -2.41
C THR A 251 18.11 15.94 -3.29
N SER A 252 18.53 14.78 -2.75
CA SER A 252 19.14 13.69 -3.53
C SER A 252 18.33 12.38 -3.47
N CYS A 253 17.50 12.19 -2.45
CA CYS A 253 16.51 11.13 -2.38
C CYS A 253 15.12 11.61 -2.80
N LEU A 254 14.89 11.54 -4.12
CA LEU A 254 13.56 11.39 -4.75
C LEU A 254 12.55 12.56 -4.73
N VAL A 255 12.76 13.67 -4.00
CA VAL A 255 11.81 14.80 -4.03
C VAL A 255 12.16 15.85 -5.10
N SER A 256 13.44 16.06 -5.43
CA SER A 256 13.85 17.22 -6.24
C SER A 256 14.08 16.99 -7.76
N ARG A 257 13.58 15.89 -8.36
CA ARG A 257 13.80 15.65 -9.81
C ARG A 257 12.54 15.35 -10.65
N MET A 258 11.36 15.73 -10.18
CA MET A 258 10.14 15.64 -11.01
C MET A 258 9.37 16.97 -11.10
N VAL A 259 9.98 17.99 -11.74
CA VAL A 259 9.27 19.01 -12.53
C VAL A 259 10.20 19.48 -13.66
N PRO A 260 9.84 19.40 -14.96
CA PRO A 260 10.48 20.20 -16.00
C PRO A 260 10.10 21.67 -15.81
N PRO A 261 10.99 22.64 -16.06
CA PRO A 261 10.82 24.05 -15.66
C PRO A 261 9.65 24.84 -16.28
N ASP A 262 8.73 24.24 -17.05
CA ASP A 262 7.86 25.01 -17.95
C ASP A 262 6.36 24.62 -17.92
N VAL A 263 5.82 24.10 -16.82
CA VAL A 263 4.36 23.92 -16.69
C VAL A 263 3.85 24.63 -15.43
N GLU A 264 3.17 25.76 -15.62
CA GLU A 264 2.35 26.40 -14.59
C GLU A 264 1.30 25.40 -14.11
N VAL A 265 1.46 24.93 -12.87
CA VAL A 265 0.39 24.25 -12.14
C VAL A 265 -0.38 25.35 -11.42
N PRO A 266 -1.68 25.57 -11.71
CA PRO A 266 -2.47 26.53 -10.96
C PRO A 266 -2.49 26.14 -9.49
N ASN A 267 -2.25 27.11 -8.60
CA ASN A 267 -2.36 26.91 -7.16
C ASN A 267 -3.71 26.25 -6.84
N PRO A 268 -3.74 25.14 -6.08
CA PRO A 268 -5.00 24.67 -5.52
C PRO A 268 -5.56 25.79 -4.63
N PRO A 269 -6.87 26.07 -4.68
CA PRO A 269 -7.45 27.14 -3.88
C PRO A 269 -7.18 26.88 -2.40
N ASP A 270 -6.79 27.96 -1.72
CA ASP A 270 -6.47 28.03 -0.29
C ASP A 270 -7.48 27.21 0.51
N ARG A 271 -7.03 26.10 1.09
CA ARG A 271 -7.85 25.38 2.06
C ARG A 271 -7.82 26.17 3.36
N GLY A 272 -8.75 27.11 3.47
CA GLY A 272 -9.05 27.82 4.71
C GLY A 272 -9.21 26.83 5.86
N ALA A 273 -8.66 27.20 7.02
CA ALA A 273 -8.66 26.42 8.24
C ALA A 273 -10.04 25.83 8.55
N TRP A 274 -10.10 24.51 8.68
CA TRP A 274 -11.31 23.79 9.06
C TRP A 274 -11.64 24.11 10.52
N THR A 275 -12.70 24.87 10.77
CA THR A 275 -13.29 25.04 12.11
C THR A 275 -14.41 24.02 12.31
N PRO A 276 -14.45 23.27 13.43
CA PRO A 276 -15.53 22.33 13.69
C PRO A 276 -16.79 23.12 14.08
N GLY A 277 -17.82 23.13 13.23
CA GLY A 277 -19.15 23.64 13.58
C GLY A 277 -19.90 24.47 12.52
N GLY A 278 -19.40 24.65 11.30
CA GLY A 278 -20.12 25.37 10.24
C GLY A 278 -21.01 24.46 9.39
N GLU A 279 -22.29 24.81 9.26
CA GLU A 279 -23.24 24.16 8.34
C GLU A 279 -22.73 24.19 6.89
N ALA A 280 -22.87 23.06 6.18
CA ALA A 280 -22.49 22.98 4.77
C ALA A 280 -23.44 23.84 3.90
N PRO A 281 -22.93 24.70 3.01
CA PRO A 281 -23.80 25.45 2.12
C PRO A 281 -24.45 24.51 1.10
N GLY A 282 -25.77 24.60 0.99
CA GLY A 282 -26.57 23.82 0.05
C GLY A 282 -26.25 24.17 -1.40
N LEU A 283 -26.09 23.13 -2.22
CA LEU A 283 -25.98 23.26 -3.67
C LEU A 283 -27.34 23.70 -4.23
N GLY A 284 -27.34 24.84 -4.93
CA GLY A 284 -28.51 25.37 -5.62
C GLY A 284 -28.81 24.64 -6.94
N PRO A 285 -30.01 24.82 -7.51
CA PRO A 285 -30.52 23.99 -8.62
C PRO A 285 -29.89 24.27 -9.99
N GLU A 286 -28.84 25.10 -10.07
CA GLU A 286 -28.32 25.61 -11.35
C GLU A 286 -27.05 24.87 -11.82
N ASP A 287 -26.63 23.84 -11.07
CA ASP A 287 -25.49 22.98 -11.41
C ASP A 287 -25.90 21.56 -11.87
N PHE A 288 -27.02 21.45 -12.60
CA PHE A 288 -27.41 20.24 -13.35
C PHE A 288 -27.31 20.45 -14.87
#